data_AF-A0A351THC7-F1
#
_entry.id   AF-A0A351THC7-F1
#
_cell.length_a   1.000
_cell.length_b   1.000
_cell.length_c   1.000
_cell.angle_alpha   90.00
_cell.angle_beta   90.00
_cell.angle_gamma   90.00
#
_symmetry.space_group_name_H-M   'P 1'
#
loop_
_entity.id
_entity.type
_entity.pdbx_description
1 polymer ?
#
loop_
_entity_poly.entity_id
_entity_poly.type
_entity_poly.pdbx_seq_one_letter_code
_entity_poly.pdbx_strand_id
1 'polypeptide(L)'
;MGEGRTIDCTVLMAGAYPFRKGKKISIRKEGDLYYASSEGKDFGLVKELHGADQIRMPDEFDGIVTENSCEQHILKARVLLRNNHSFPSL
;
A
#
# COMPACT_ATOMS: atom_id res chain seq x y z
N MET A 1 -7.99 -0.49 -23.08
CA MET A 1 -8.14 0.01 -21.70
C MET A 1 -7.64 -1.08 -20.77
N GLY A 2 -6.46 -0.93 -20.16
CA GLY A 2 -5.95 -1.94 -19.23
C GLY A 2 -6.62 -1.77 -17.88
N GLU A 3 -7.36 -2.78 -17.42
CA GLU A 3 -7.88 -2.83 -16.06
C GLU A 3 -6.68 -2.91 -15.08
N GLY A 4 -6.40 -1.82 -14.38
CA GLY A 4 -5.44 -1.84 -13.28
C GLY A 4 -6.00 -2.72 -12.17
N ARG A 5 -5.26 -3.77 -11.78
CA ARG A 5 -5.70 -4.64 -10.68
C ARG A 5 -5.49 -3.90 -9.36
N THR A 6 -6.53 -3.84 -8.55
CA THR A 6 -6.44 -3.29 -7.19
C THR A 6 -6.32 -4.41 -6.17
N ILE A 7 -5.43 -4.24 -5.20
CA ILE A 7 -5.26 -5.14 -4.06
C ILE A 7 -5.54 -4.36 -2.78
N ASP A 8 -6.36 -4.94 -1.91
CA ASP A 8 -6.56 -4.40 -0.57
C ASP A 8 -5.52 -4.99 0.38
N CYS A 9 -4.95 -4.13 1.23
CA CYS A 9 -3.89 -4.47 2.15
C CYS A 9 -4.15 -3.94 3.55
N THR A 10 -3.60 -4.66 4.52
CA THR A 10 -3.64 -4.29 5.94
C THR A 10 -2.24 -3.87 6.39
N VAL A 11 -2.14 -2.67 6.95
CA VAL A 11 -0.93 -2.11 7.55
C VAL A 11 -1.06 -2.17 9.07
N LEU A 12 -0.10 -2.83 9.72
CA LEU A 12 0.12 -2.79 11.16
C LEU A 12 0.95 -1.55 11.49
N MET A 13 0.36 -0.61 12.21
CA MET A 13 0.98 0.67 12.52
C MET A 13 1.84 0.60 13.79
N ALA A 14 2.99 1.26 13.77
CA ALA A 14 3.89 1.39 14.93
C ALA A 14 3.35 2.37 16.00
N GLY A 15 2.21 3.03 15.75
CA GLY A 15 1.58 4.00 16.64
C GLY A 15 0.25 4.50 16.10
N ALA A 16 -0.37 5.43 16.82
CA ALA A 16 -1.63 6.05 16.42
C ALA A 16 -1.39 7.18 15.42
N TYR A 17 -1.58 6.90 14.13
CA TYR A 17 -1.47 7.89 13.06
C TYR A 17 -2.86 8.25 12.52
N PRO A 18 -3.39 9.47 12.71
CA PRO A 18 -4.74 9.85 12.32
C PRO A 18 -4.87 10.16 10.82
N PHE A 19 -4.41 9.24 9.97
CA PHE A 19 -4.57 9.34 8.52
C PHE A 19 -6.04 9.37 8.11
N ARG A 20 -6.39 10.30 7.22
CA ARG A 20 -7.73 10.42 6.66
C ARG A 20 -7.92 9.42 5.51
N LYS A 21 -9.14 8.94 5.33
CA LYS A 21 -9.54 8.21 4.11
C LYS A 21 -9.19 9.03 2.87
N GLY A 22 -8.60 8.40 1.85
CA GLY A 22 -8.11 9.07 0.65
C GLY A 22 -6.66 9.57 0.74
N LYS A 23 -6.03 9.55 1.92
CA LYS A 23 -4.60 9.89 2.06
C LYS A 23 -3.76 8.89 1.26
N LYS A 24 -2.76 9.40 0.55
CA LYS A 24 -1.75 8.60 -0.15
C LYS A 24 -0.68 8.13 0.84
N ILE A 25 -0.30 6.87 0.72
CA ILE A 25 0.83 6.25 1.44
C ILE A 25 1.74 5.56 0.41
N SER A 26 3.02 5.46 0.74
CA SER A 26 4.00 4.77 -0.10
C SER A 26 4.46 3.50 0.58
N ILE A 27 4.57 2.42 -0.18
CA ILE A 27 4.92 1.10 0.30
C ILE A 27 6.20 0.68 -0.42
N ARG A 28 7.23 0.32 0.36
CA ARG A 28 8.50 -0.20 -0.17
C ARG A 28 8.82 -1.56 0.42
N LYS A 29 9.48 -2.41 -0.36
CA LYS A 29 10.01 -3.69 0.07
C LYS A 29 11.42 -3.50 0.59
N GLU A 30 11.69 -4.03 1.77
CA GLU A 30 13.05 -4.13 2.33
C GLU A 30 13.22 -5.55 2.89
N GLY A 31 14.10 -6.32 2.26
CA GLY A 31 14.18 -7.77 2.47
C GLY A 31 12.89 -8.48 2.06
N ASP A 32 12.26 -9.16 3.01
CA ASP A 32 11.00 -9.90 2.82
C ASP A 32 9.77 -9.15 3.35
N LEU A 33 9.95 -7.93 3.83
CA LEU A 33 8.89 -7.13 4.44
C LEU A 33 8.54 -5.92 3.58
N TYR A 34 7.28 -5.51 3.66
CA TYR A 34 6.82 -4.26 3.05
C TYR A 34 6.56 -3.22 4.13
N TYR A 35 7.22 -2.07 4.01
CA TYR A 35 7.12 -0.92 4.90
C TYR A 35 6.19 0.12 4.32
N ALA A 36 5.23 0.57 5.11
CA ALA A 36 4.34 1.68 4.76
C ALA A 36 4.89 2.98 5.33
N SER A 37 4.92 4.01 4.50
CA SER A 37 5.47 5.32 4.80
C SER A 37 4.54 6.45 4.33
N SER A 38 4.63 7.59 5.01
CA SER A 38 3.96 8.83 4.61
C SER A 38 4.86 10.00 4.95
N GLU A 39 4.98 10.96 4.04
CA GLU A 39 5.81 12.17 4.25
C GLU A 39 7.28 11.84 4.63
N GLY A 40 7.82 10.77 4.04
CA GLY A 40 9.20 10.32 4.26
C GLY A 40 9.43 9.57 5.57
N LYS A 41 8.37 9.25 6.34
CA LYS A 41 8.47 8.51 7.60
C LYS A 41 7.74 7.19 7.52
N ASP A 42 8.42 6.13 7.95
CA ASP A 42 7.81 4.81 8.08
C ASP A 42 6.88 4.79 9.29
N PHE A 43 5.68 4.25 9.10
CA PHE A 43 4.67 4.21 10.14
C PHE A 43 4.12 2.80 10.39
N GLY A 44 4.45 1.81 9.55
CA GLY A 44 3.94 0.46 9.73
C GLY A 44 4.47 -0.56 8.74
N LEU A 45 4.06 -1.81 8.96
CA LEU A 45 4.37 -2.97 8.11
C LEU A 45 3.10 -3.51 7.45
N VAL A 46 3.18 -3.93 6.20
CA VAL A 46 2.06 -4.58 5.50
C VAL A 46 2.03 -6.06 5.90
N LYS A 47 0.89 -6.52 6.41
CA LYS A 47 0.70 -7.89 6.92
C LYS A 47 0.05 -8.82 5.89
N GLU A 48 -0.97 -8.34 5.20
CA GLU A 48 -1.82 -9.15 4.33
C GLU A 48 -2.09 -8.40 3.04
N LEU A 49 -1.84 -9.07 1.92
CA LEU A 49 -2.14 -8.62 0.57
C LEU A 49 -3.11 -9.61 -0.05
N HIS A 50 -4.41 -9.38 0.13
CA HIS A 50 -5.43 -10.30 -0.37
C HIS A 50 -5.39 -10.34 -1.91
N GLY A 51 -4.99 -11.49 -2.47
CA GLY A 51 -4.83 -11.70 -3.92
C GLY A 51 -3.40 -11.57 -4.45
N ALA A 52 -2.39 -11.34 -3.59
CA ALA A 52 -0.99 -11.27 -4.00
C ALA A 52 -0.32 -12.65 -4.18
N ASP A 53 -0.88 -13.75 -3.66
CA ASP A 53 -0.28 -15.09 -3.81
C ASP A 53 -0.14 -15.54 -5.27
N GLN A 54 -0.81 -14.86 -6.21
CA GLN A 54 -0.71 -15.09 -7.65
C GLN A 54 -0.08 -13.90 -8.41
N ILE A 55 0.33 -12.84 -7.71
CA ILE A 55 0.78 -11.57 -8.31
C ILE A 55 2.09 -11.14 -7.67
N ARG A 56 3.16 -11.10 -8.46
CA ARG A 56 4.45 -10.54 -8.03
C ARG A 56 4.26 -9.03 -7.78
N MET A 57 4.27 -8.65 -6.51
CA MET A 57 4.22 -7.25 -6.11
C MET A 57 5.54 -6.56 -6.49
N PRO A 58 5.48 -5.29 -6.95
CA PRO A 58 6.69 -4.50 -7.19
C PRO A 58 7.37 -4.15 -5.85
N ASP A 59 8.66 -3.83 -5.91
CA ASP A 59 9.40 -3.45 -4.71
C ASP A 59 8.97 -2.08 -4.17
N GLU A 60 8.39 -1.22 -5.00
CA GLU A 60 7.83 0.08 -4.58
C GLU A 60 6.50 0.35 -5.27
N PHE A 61 5.51 0.81 -4.50
CA PHE A 61 4.19 1.18 -4.99
C PHE A 61 3.46 2.09 -4.00
N ASP A 62 2.37 2.70 -4.47
CA ASP A 62 1.54 3.57 -3.65
C ASP A 62 0.18 2.93 -3.32
N GLY A 63 -0.35 3.31 -2.16
CA GLY A 63 -1.68 2.95 -1.70
C GLY A 63 -2.50 4.18 -1.30
N ILE A 64 -3.81 3.99 -1.25
CA ILE A 64 -4.76 4.98 -0.73
C ILE A 64 -5.44 4.42 0.51
N VAL A 65 -5.43 5.18 1.61
CA VAL A 65 -6.11 4.81 2.86
C VAL A 65 -7.61 4.67 2.63
N THR A 66 -8.16 3.51 2.95
CA THR A 66 -9.61 3.22 2.86
C THR A 66 -10.28 3.28 4.22
N GLU A 67 -9.60 2.77 5.26
CA GLU A 67 -10.04 2.78 6.66
C GLU A 67 -8.82 2.96 7.56
N ASN A 68 -9.02 3.59 8.72
CA ASN A 68 -7.95 3.79 9.70
C ASN A 68 -8.51 3.68 11.12
N SER A 69 -8.00 2.72 11.89
CA SER A 69 -8.35 2.48 13.28
C SER A 69 -7.12 2.77 14.15
N CYS A 70 -7.05 4.00 14.68
CA CYS A 70 -5.95 4.41 15.55
C CYS A 70 -5.90 3.63 16.87
N GLU A 71 -7.05 3.19 17.41
CA GLU A 71 -7.10 2.41 18.65
C GLU A 71 -6.53 1.01 18.48
N GLN A 72 -6.75 0.41 17.31
CA GLN A 72 -6.29 -0.94 17.00
C GLN A 72 -4.92 -0.95 16.32
N HIS A 73 -4.35 0.23 16.02
CA HIS A 73 -3.11 0.39 15.28
C HIS A 73 -3.17 -0.31 13.90
N ILE A 74 -4.34 -0.28 13.26
CA ILE A 74 -4.58 -0.93 11.96
C ILE A 74 -5.04 0.09 10.94
N LEU A 75 -4.42 0.08 9.76
CA LEU A 75 -4.83 0.86 8.62
C LEU A 75 -5.09 -0.06 7.42
N LYS A 76 -6.23 0.12 6.75
CA LYS A 76 -6.51 -0.54 5.48
C LYS A 76 -6.21 0.42 4.34
N ALA A 77 -5.56 -0.09 3.30
CA ALA A 77 -5.27 0.67 2.11
C ALA A 77 -5.54 -0.15 0.85
N ARG A 78 -5.93 0.56 -0.21
CA ARG A 78 -6.08 0.01 -1.55
C ARG A 78 -4.88 0.40 -2.40
N VAL A 79 -4.21 -0.60 -2.94
CA VAL A 79 -3.05 -0.48 -3.82
C VAL A 79 -3.50 -0.69 -5.25
N LEU A 80 -2.99 0.12 -6.16
CA LEU A 80 -3.26 -0.02 -7.59
C LEU A 80 -2.01 -0.55 -8.29
N LEU A 81 -2.03 -1.82 -8.68
CA LEU A 81 -0.95 -2.43 -9.42
C LEU A 81 -1.09 -2.05 -10.88
N ARG A 82 -0.23 -1.14 -11.35
CA ARG A 82 -0.09 -0.91 -12.78
C ARG A 82 0.70 -2.08 -13.36
N ASN A 83 0.08 -2.86 -14.24
CA ASN A 83 0.83 -3.77 -15.09
C ASN A 83 1.84 -2.92 -15.87
N ASN A 84 3.11 -3.26 -15.71
CA ASN A 84 4.22 -2.56 -16.33
C ASN A 84 4.17 -2.82 -17.85
N HIS A 85 3.39 -2.02 -18.58
CA HIS A 85 3.58 -1.80 -19.99
C HIS A 85 3.75 -0.30 -20.18
N SER A 86 4.97 0.03 -20.56
CA SER A 86 5.46 1.33 -21.03
C SER A 86 4.35 2.20 -21.62
N PHE A 87 4.21 3.43 -21.14
CA PHE A 87 3.55 4.48 -21.92
C PHE A 87 4.54 4.91 -23.02
N PRO A 88 4.26 4.73 -24.32
CA PRO A 88 4.89 5.59 -25.30
C PRO A 88 4.35 7.00 -25.06
N SER A 89 5.26 7.96 -24.90
CA SER A 89 4.93 9.38 -24.98
C SER A 89 4.25 9.65 -26.32
N LEU A 90 3.05 10.25 -26.27
CA LEU A 90 2.42 10.92 -27.42
C LEU A 90 2.76 12.40 -27.34
#